data_AF-A0AAE0PH43-F1
#
_entry.id   AF-A0AAE0PH43-F1
#
_cell.length_a   1.000
_cell.length_b   1.000
_cell.length_c   1.000
_cell.angle_alpha   90.00
_cell.angle_beta   90.00
_cell.angle_gamma   90.00
#
_symmetry.space_group_name_H-M   'P 1'
#
loop_
_entity.id
_entity.type
_entity.pdbx_description
1 polymer ?
#
loop_
_entity_poly.entity_id
_entity_poly.type
_entity_poly.pdbx_seq_one_letter_code
_entity_poly.pdbx_strand_id
1 'polypeptide(L)'
;MAGPARQCRHEVLQVDISRYAKEAGRSPPSDEQRQAAATTKRSSRPNNQSEGKGASTISPYTFPAPLMLPDDLLALNDDEPPQSMLSWLRARNPVTQTRKTIYVVRTPSVDARVSFIKTWTVPTTATSSKLKTLEPPRLADVSAYLEAFYYPLLVKTLPQDVSFVSWETTEQAKPQKGRKKPASMPAYVGLKIGDGVTRIRSRPCPDGVFGGQLNLNDLLDGALHVLPADAYAILLLVDHDLYEDDEDDFCCGRAYGGSRVCIVSSSRYHPALDTLDYYIDGGIDLAHMWPASHCQSFVEGVCSLHEPRPPTKKRKRTQKKPKPKVSADDVPAGLDVSSTPMGAALRAVQPLSDSAQELHGLWFSRVARTVSHELGHCFCLGHCAYYACVMQGTTSVAEDLRQPPYLCPVCLAKVAHALMGITPNTGDTEQAYAVQRYQALMEFCQGWLHVGMFAGFHAWLQKRVQMLSAGASASSPICLD
;
A
#
# COMPACT_ATOMS: atom_id res chain seq x y z
N MET A 1 4.22 -33.16 16.80
CA MET A 1 5.25 -32.11 16.69
C MET A 1 5.76 -32.11 15.25
N ALA A 2 5.28 -31.17 14.44
CA ALA A 2 5.90 -30.90 13.15
C ALA A 2 7.28 -30.27 13.43
N GLY A 3 8.33 -30.75 12.78
CA GLY A 3 9.67 -30.15 12.93
C GLY A 3 9.67 -28.68 12.49
N PRO A 4 10.71 -27.90 12.84
CA PRO A 4 10.82 -26.51 12.40
C PRO A 4 10.71 -26.47 10.87
N ALA A 5 9.72 -25.73 10.37
CA ALA A 5 9.56 -25.50 8.94
C ALA A 5 10.91 -25.01 8.41
N ARG A 6 11.43 -25.65 7.35
CA ARG A 6 12.65 -25.18 6.69
C ARG A 6 12.40 -23.74 6.26
N GLN A 7 13.20 -22.80 6.78
CA GLN A 7 13.14 -21.40 6.40
C GLN A 7 13.28 -21.28 4.88
N CYS A 8 12.33 -20.60 4.24
CA CYS A 8 12.36 -20.37 2.79
C CYS A 8 13.62 -19.59 2.41
N ARG A 9 14.29 -20.00 1.33
CA ARG A 9 15.56 -19.40 0.90
C ARG A 9 15.40 -18.31 -0.16
N HIS A 10 14.19 -18.15 -0.70
CA HIS A 10 13.85 -17.17 -1.74
C HIS A 10 14.78 -17.21 -2.98
N GLU A 11 15.20 -18.42 -3.39
CA GLU A 11 16.21 -18.60 -4.45
C GLU A 11 15.70 -18.23 -5.85
N VAL A 12 14.41 -18.39 -6.11
CA VAL A 12 13.77 -18.12 -7.41
C VAL A 12 12.60 -17.15 -7.22
N LEU A 13 12.55 -16.14 -8.10
CA LEU A 13 11.56 -15.08 -8.11
C LEU A 13 10.51 -15.31 -9.20
N GLN A 14 9.24 -15.24 -8.82
CA GLN A 14 8.09 -15.08 -9.69
C GLN A 14 8.03 -13.61 -10.14
N VAL A 15 8.33 -13.34 -11.41
CA VAL A 15 8.33 -11.97 -11.97
C VAL A 15 7.21 -11.71 -12.97
N ASP A 16 6.46 -12.76 -13.33
CA ASP A 16 5.24 -12.71 -14.13
C ASP A 16 4.00 -13.01 -13.27
N ILE A 17 2.78 -12.89 -13.83
CA ILE A 17 1.53 -13.24 -13.14
C ILE A 17 1.54 -14.71 -12.67
N SER A 18 0.80 -14.99 -11.60
CA SER A 18 0.71 -16.34 -11.03
C SER A 18 0.14 -17.36 -12.01
N ARG A 19 0.44 -18.64 -11.78
CA ARG A 19 -0.18 -19.73 -12.54
C ARG A 19 -1.70 -19.73 -12.43
N TYR A 20 -2.24 -19.35 -11.27
CA TYR A 20 -3.67 -19.25 -11.04
C TYR A 20 -4.31 -18.24 -12.00
N ALA A 21 -3.71 -17.07 -12.14
CA ALA A 21 -4.16 -16.06 -13.08
C ALA A 21 -4.06 -16.55 -14.54
N LYS A 22 -2.97 -17.21 -14.92
CA LYS A 22 -2.79 -17.80 -16.27
C LYS A 22 -3.88 -18.83 -16.58
N GLU A 23 -4.19 -19.73 -15.64
CA GLU A 23 -5.23 -20.75 -15.77
C GLU A 23 -6.64 -20.16 -15.81
N ALA A 24 -6.87 -19.03 -15.14
CA ALA A 24 -8.10 -18.24 -15.24
C ALA A 24 -8.20 -17.41 -16.54
N GLY A 25 -7.27 -17.58 -17.48
CA GLY A 25 -7.27 -16.89 -18.78
C GLY A 25 -6.81 -15.43 -18.71
N ARG A 26 -6.15 -15.02 -17.62
CA ARG A 26 -5.57 -13.69 -17.49
C ARG A 26 -4.25 -13.59 -18.25
N SER A 27 -3.94 -12.39 -18.72
CA SER A 27 -2.66 -12.04 -19.30
C SER A 27 -2.20 -10.69 -18.74
N PRO A 28 -0.90 -10.52 -18.44
CA PRO A 28 -0.39 -9.21 -18.09
C PRO A 28 -0.49 -8.27 -19.30
N PRO A 29 -0.58 -6.95 -19.09
CA PRO A 29 -0.43 -6.00 -20.18
C PRO A 29 0.90 -6.20 -20.91
N SER A 30 0.88 -6.15 -22.25
CA SER A 30 2.09 -6.26 -23.07
C SER A 30 3.05 -5.10 -22.81
N ASP A 31 4.32 -5.26 -23.18
CA ASP A 31 5.30 -4.18 -23.04
C ASP A 31 4.91 -2.95 -23.87
N GLU A 32 4.32 -3.15 -25.05
CA GLU A 32 3.74 -2.06 -25.85
C GLU A 32 2.59 -1.34 -25.12
N GLN A 33 1.69 -2.09 -24.47
CA GLN A 33 0.59 -1.51 -23.68
C GLN A 33 1.13 -0.73 -22.49
N ARG A 34 2.15 -1.26 -21.80
CA ARG A 34 2.81 -0.60 -20.67
C ARG A 34 3.52 0.69 -21.08
N GLN A 35 4.29 0.65 -22.17
CA GLN A 35 4.95 1.82 -22.74
C GLN A 35 3.92 2.87 -23.17
N ALA A 36 2.91 2.47 -23.94
CA ALA A 36 1.84 3.38 -24.38
C ALA A 36 1.11 4.01 -23.19
N ALA A 37 0.86 3.24 -22.13
CA ALA A 37 0.21 3.73 -20.92
C ALA A 37 1.04 4.74 -20.13
N ALA A 38 2.36 4.77 -20.32
CA ALA A 38 3.26 5.67 -19.61
C ALA A 38 3.56 6.97 -20.35
N THR A 39 3.12 7.11 -21.62
CA THR A 39 3.46 8.28 -22.45
C THR A 39 2.28 9.23 -22.71
N THR A 40 2.59 10.46 -23.09
CA THR A 40 1.61 11.47 -23.55
C THR A 40 1.33 11.39 -25.05
N LYS A 41 2.03 10.52 -25.79
CA LYS A 41 1.86 10.38 -27.25
C LYS A 41 0.66 9.50 -27.54
N ARG A 42 -0.24 9.96 -28.42
CA ARG A 42 -1.30 9.09 -28.97
C ARG A 42 -0.64 8.08 -29.91
N SER A 43 -0.86 6.79 -29.67
CA SER A 43 -0.50 5.74 -30.62
C SER A 43 -1.15 6.07 -31.97
N SER A 44 -0.33 6.40 -32.98
CA SER A 44 -0.76 6.31 -34.37
C SER A 44 -0.90 4.82 -34.69
N ARG A 45 -2.03 4.43 -35.29
CA ARG A 45 -2.34 3.05 -35.76
C ARG A 45 -1.09 2.31 -36.26
N PRO A 46 -1.01 0.98 -36.08
CA PRO A 46 0.13 0.19 -36.55
C PRO A 46 0.09 0.20 -38.08
N ASN A 47 0.88 1.08 -38.68
CA ASN A 47 1.14 1.03 -40.10
C ASN A 47 2.42 0.24 -40.25
N ASN A 48 2.33 -0.99 -40.76
CA ASN A 48 3.41 -1.89 -41.22
C ASN A 48 4.81 -1.25 -41.24
N GLN A 49 5.41 -1.09 -40.06
CA GLN A 49 6.83 -0.77 -39.92
C GLN A 49 7.41 -1.98 -39.20
N SER A 50 8.34 -2.62 -39.89
CA SER A 50 9.17 -3.73 -39.42
C SER A 50 9.48 -3.59 -37.95
N GLU A 51 9.31 -4.67 -37.18
CA GLU A 51 9.78 -4.87 -35.81
C GLU A 51 11.17 -4.24 -35.63
N GLY A 52 11.18 -2.99 -35.19
CA GLY A 52 12.40 -2.24 -34.95
C GLY A 52 12.98 -2.74 -33.65
N LYS A 53 14.15 -3.39 -33.73
CA LYS A 53 15.01 -3.81 -32.62
C LYS A 53 15.52 -2.62 -31.76
N GLY A 54 14.61 -1.86 -31.14
CA GLY A 54 14.97 -0.67 -30.37
C GLY A 54 13.93 -0.17 -29.37
N ALA A 55 12.90 -0.95 -29.05
CA ALA A 55 12.04 -0.65 -27.91
C ALA A 55 12.67 -1.28 -26.65
N SER A 56 13.31 -0.46 -25.82
CA SER A 56 13.85 -0.89 -24.52
C SER A 56 12.73 -1.45 -23.64
N THR A 57 12.88 -2.73 -23.24
CA THR A 57 11.97 -3.43 -22.33
C THR A 57 12.50 -3.34 -20.91
N ILE A 58 11.65 -2.86 -19.99
CA ILE A 58 12.00 -2.80 -18.57
C ILE A 58 12.15 -4.21 -18.03
N SER A 59 13.30 -4.52 -17.43
CA SER A 59 13.53 -5.83 -16.83
C SER A 59 12.44 -6.17 -15.79
N PRO A 60 11.81 -7.36 -15.85
CA PRO A 60 10.81 -7.79 -14.87
C PRO A 60 11.43 -8.07 -13.49
N TYR A 61 12.76 -8.18 -13.40
CA TYR A 61 13.51 -8.21 -12.12
C TYR A 61 13.76 -6.82 -11.53
N THR A 62 13.27 -5.77 -12.19
CA THR A 62 13.21 -4.41 -11.67
C THR A 62 11.80 -4.05 -11.26
N PHE A 63 10.85 -4.24 -12.17
CA PHE A 63 9.42 -4.03 -11.96
C PHE A 63 8.67 -5.28 -12.46
N PRO A 64 8.36 -6.25 -11.58
CA PRO A 64 7.64 -7.46 -11.95
C PRO A 64 6.18 -7.16 -12.30
N ALA A 65 5.49 -8.12 -12.91
CA ALA A 65 4.04 -8.07 -13.06
C ALA A 65 3.33 -8.17 -11.69
N PRO A 66 2.06 -7.74 -11.58
CA PRO A 66 1.22 -8.06 -10.43
C PRO A 66 1.15 -9.58 -10.23
N LEU A 67 1.15 -10.07 -8.98
CA LEU A 67 1.11 -11.51 -8.72
C LEU A 67 -0.24 -12.13 -9.11
N MET A 68 -1.37 -11.45 -8.85
CA MET A 68 -2.72 -11.97 -9.12
C MET A 68 -2.92 -13.36 -8.50
N LEU A 69 -2.66 -13.48 -7.20
CA LEU A 69 -2.92 -14.68 -6.42
C LEU A 69 -4.44 -14.87 -6.24
N PRO A 70 -4.89 -16.07 -5.82
CA PRO A 70 -6.27 -16.25 -5.41
C PRO A 70 -6.71 -15.18 -4.42
N ASP A 71 -7.94 -14.69 -4.60
CA ASP A 71 -8.59 -13.65 -3.79
C ASP A 71 -7.96 -12.23 -3.88
N ASP A 72 -6.87 -12.04 -4.65
CA ASP A 72 -6.36 -10.71 -4.99
C ASP A 72 -7.39 -9.93 -5.80
N LEU A 73 -7.46 -8.61 -5.61
CA LEU A 73 -8.43 -7.76 -6.30
C LEU A 73 -8.36 -7.91 -7.82
N LEU A 74 -7.15 -7.88 -8.37
CA LEU A 74 -6.93 -8.04 -9.82
C LEU A 74 -7.33 -9.43 -10.34
N ALA A 75 -7.28 -10.46 -9.49
CA ALA A 75 -7.71 -11.81 -9.86
C ALA A 75 -9.24 -11.92 -9.90
N LEU A 76 -9.95 -11.23 -9.00
CA LEU A 76 -11.41 -11.26 -8.86
C LEU A 76 -12.20 -10.52 -9.96
N ASN A 77 -11.53 -9.84 -10.89
CA ASN A 77 -12.08 -8.83 -11.81
C ASN A 77 -12.43 -7.54 -11.07
N ASP A 78 -11.43 -6.67 -10.88
CA ASP A 78 -11.72 -5.25 -10.70
C ASP A 78 -12.42 -4.74 -11.97
N ASP A 79 -13.61 -4.18 -11.82
CA ASP A 79 -14.35 -3.54 -12.91
C ASP A 79 -13.66 -2.22 -13.36
N GLU A 80 -12.65 -1.74 -12.61
CA GLU A 80 -11.88 -0.55 -12.97
C GLU A 80 -10.88 -0.82 -14.12
N PRO A 81 -11.01 -0.13 -15.27
CA PRO A 81 -10.05 -0.29 -16.36
C PRO A 81 -8.68 0.33 -16.00
N PRO A 82 -7.56 -0.27 -16.44
CA PRO A 82 -6.24 0.29 -16.19
C PRO A 82 -6.10 1.75 -16.65
N GLN A 83 -5.66 2.62 -15.75
CA GLN A 83 -5.57 4.04 -16.04
C GLN A 83 -4.26 4.38 -16.79
N SER A 84 -4.35 4.80 -18.06
CA SER A 84 -3.20 5.31 -18.82
C SER A 84 -2.83 6.76 -18.44
N MET A 85 -1.64 7.20 -18.81
CA MET A 85 -1.16 8.60 -18.72
C MET A 85 -2.12 9.57 -19.42
N LEU A 86 -2.61 9.22 -20.61
CA LEU A 86 -3.57 10.04 -21.36
C LEU A 86 -4.94 10.15 -20.67
N SER A 87 -5.41 9.07 -20.02
CA SER A 87 -6.64 9.09 -19.23
C SER A 87 -6.45 9.98 -17.99
N TRP A 88 -5.35 9.76 -17.27
CA TRP A 88 -4.98 10.51 -16.08
C TRP A 88 -4.85 12.02 -16.34
N LEU A 89 -4.24 12.43 -17.45
CA LEU A 89 -4.09 13.84 -17.82
C LEU A 89 -5.42 14.60 -17.91
N ARG A 90 -6.52 13.91 -18.22
CA ARG A 90 -7.86 14.51 -18.35
C ARG A 90 -8.56 14.70 -17.00
N ALA A 91 -8.16 13.93 -15.98
CA ALA A 91 -8.82 13.87 -14.68
C ALA A 91 -8.00 14.48 -13.53
N ARG A 92 -6.71 14.78 -13.76
CA ARG A 92 -5.77 15.13 -12.68
C ARG A 92 -5.99 16.51 -12.05
N ASN A 93 -5.79 16.55 -10.73
CA ASN A 93 -5.60 17.80 -9.99
C ASN A 93 -4.23 18.43 -10.34
N PRO A 94 -4.17 19.68 -10.84
CA PRO A 94 -2.89 20.31 -11.11
C PRO A 94 -2.19 20.72 -9.81
N VAL A 95 -0.96 20.24 -9.64
CA VAL A 95 0.01 20.81 -8.70
C VAL A 95 0.46 22.16 -9.27
N THR A 96 0.51 23.20 -8.45
CA THR A 96 0.81 24.57 -8.89
C THR A 96 1.76 25.25 -7.93
N GLN A 97 2.38 26.36 -8.33
CA GLN A 97 3.25 27.12 -7.42
C GLN A 97 2.55 27.61 -6.14
N THR A 98 1.23 27.81 -6.19
CA THR A 98 0.40 28.22 -5.04
C THR A 98 -0.22 27.06 -4.27
N ARG A 99 -0.31 25.86 -4.88
CA ARG A 99 -0.85 24.64 -4.27
C ARG A 99 0.13 23.48 -4.43
N LYS A 100 1.04 23.35 -3.47
CA LYS A 100 2.18 22.42 -3.49
C LYS A 100 2.58 21.93 -2.09
N THR A 101 1.62 21.86 -1.18
CA THR A 101 1.86 21.39 0.19
C THR A 101 0.91 20.26 0.54
N ILE A 102 1.43 19.15 1.03
CA ILE A 102 0.62 18.10 1.63
C ILE A 102 0.45 18.44 3.10
N TYR A 103 -0.79 18.43 3.60
CA TYR A 103 -1.06 18.57 5.03
C TYR A 103 -1.37 17.21 5.64
N VAL A 104 -0.73 16.88 6.75
CA VAL A 104 -1.06 15.69 7.56
C VAL A 104 -1.70 16.13 8.86
N VAL A 105 -2.88 15.60 9.14
CA VAL A 105 -3.62 15.83 10.38
C VAL A 105 -3.22 14.75 11.37
N ARG A 106 -2.92 15.18 12.60
CA ARG A 106 -2.54 14.28 13.69
C ARG A 106 -3.70 13.36 14.05
N THR A 107 -3.41 12.22 14.66
CA THR A 107 -4.45 11.35 15.21
C THR A 107 -5.27 12.12 16.25
N PRO A 108 -6.62 12.11 16.15
CA PRO A 108 -7.45 12.89 17.06
C PRO A 108 -7.23 12.49 18.52
N SER A 109 -7.01 13.48 19.39
CA SER A 109 -7.04 13.25 20.83
C SER A 109 -8.46 12.87 21.28
N VAL A 110 -8.62 12.25 22.46
CA VAL A 110 -9.93 11.79 22.94
C VAL A 110 -10.34 12.53 24.20
N ASP A 111 -11.43 13.30 24.12
CA ASP A 111 -12.05 14.02 25.25
C ASP A 111 -12.53 13.06 26.35
N ALA A 112 -12.54 13.53 27.59
CA ALA A 112 -12.91 12.73 28.75
C ALA A 112 -14.32 12.14 28.65
N ARG A 113 -15.26 12.83 28.00
CA ARG A 113 -16.66 12.35 27.87
C ARG A 113 -16.82 11.19 26.89
N VAL A 114 -15.85 10.99 26.00
CA VAL A 114 -15.82 9.88 25.04
C VAL A 114 -14.62 8.97 25.27
N SER A 115 -14.08 8.93 26.50
CA SER A 115 -12.87 8.16 26.81
C SER A 115 -12.98 6.66 26.53
N PHE A 116 -14.20 6.13 26.39
CA PHE A 116 -14.45 4.73 26.02
C PHE A 116 -13.89 4.37 24.64
N ILE A 117 -13.79 5.31 23.70
CA ILE A 117 -13.24 5.00 22.36
C ILE A 117 -11.73 4.75 22.38
N LYS A 118 -11.02 5.17 23.44
CA LYS A 118 -9.59 4.87 23.61
C LYS A 118 -9.31 3.37 23.65
N THR A 119 -10.29 2.55 24.05
CA THR A 119 -10.13 1.09 24.07
C THR A 119 -10.35 0.46 22.69
N TRP A 120 -10.81 1.23 21.69
CA TRP A 120 -11.08 0.74 20.34
C TRP A 120 -9.85 0.75 19.44
N THR A 121 -8.71 1.30 19.90
CA THR A 121 -7.48 1.38 19.12
C THR A 121 -6.54 0.18 19.35
N VAL A 122 -6.83 -0.66 20.35
CA VAL A 122 -6.04 -1.86 20.68
C VAL A 122 -6.87 -3.09 20.35
N PRO A 123 -6.37 -4.01 19.50
CA PRO A 123 -7.14 -5.19 19.12
C PRO A 123 -7.27 -6.16 20.29
N THR A 124 -8.38 -6.89 20.33
CA THR A 124 -8.67 -7.90 21.37
C THR A 124 -7.66 -9.05 21.37
N THR A 125 -6.96 -9.28 20.25
CA THR A 125 -5.91 -10.29 20.11
C THR A 125 -4.54 -9.86 20.64
N ALA A 126 -4.36 -8.60 21.02
CA ALA A 126 -3.16 -8.17 21.72
C ALA A 126 -3.13 -8.79 23.12
N THR A 127 -2.57 -10.00 23.23
CA THR A 127 -2.53 -10.77 24.50
C THR A 127 -1.37 -10.35 25.40
N SER A 128 -0.21 -10.05 24.81
CA SER A 128 0.99 -9.66 25.55
C SER A 128 0.98 -8.18 25.94
N SER A 129 1.57 -7.84 27.08
CA SER A 129 1.70 -6.44 27.53
C SER A 129 2.42 -5.57 26.48
N LYS A 130 3.43 -6.13 25.82
CA LYS A 130 4.19 -5.47 24.75
C LYS A 130 3.29 -5.06 23.58
N LEU A 131 2.42 -5.96 23.11
CA LEU A 131 1.50 -5.66 22.02
C LEU A 131 0.40 -4.69 22.44
N LYS A 132 -0.06 -4.74 23.69
CA LYS A 132 -1.08 -3.81 24.21
C LYS A 132 -0.58 -2.37 24.36
N THR A 133 0.73 -2.20 24.53
CA THR A 133 1.40 -0.91 24.78
C THR A 133 2.26 -0.48 23.61
N LEU A 134 2.12 -1.15 22.46
CA LEU A 134 2.83 -0.79 21.25
C LEU A 134 2.28 0.55 20.75
N GLU A 135 3.16 1.52 20.57
CA GLU A 135 2.75 2.85 20.11
C GLU A 135 2.49 2.83 18.59
N PRO A 136 1.41 3.50 18.12
CA PRO A 136 1.11 3.61 16.70
C PRO A 136 2.19 4.44 15.98
N PRO A 137 2.23 4.38 14.63
CA PRO A 137 3.22 5.10 13.85
C PRO A 137 3.22 6.61 14.14
N ARG A 138 4.42 7.17 14.35
CA ARG A 138 4.54 8.59 14.71
C ARG A 138 4.25 9.46 13.48
N LEU A 139 3.50 10.53 13.69
CA LEU A 139 3.20 11.53 12.66
C LEU A 139 4.45 12.06 11.94
N ALA A 140 5.54 12.26 12.69
CA ALA A 140 6.81 12.75 12.14
C ALA A 140 7.40 11.78 11.11
N ASP A 141 7.33 10.47 11.39
CA ASP A 141 7.86 9.44 10.48
C ASP A 141 7.01 9.33 9.22
N VAL A 142 5.68 9.38 9.36
CA VAL A 142 4.74 9.43 8.24
C VAL A 142 4.99 10.66 7.38
N SER A 143 5.16 11.84 7.99
CA SER A 143 5.39 13.09 7.28
C SER A 143 6.70 13.06 6.50
N ALA A 144 7.79 12.62 7.14
CA ALA A 144 9.10 12.50 6.51
C ALA A 144 9.11 11.47 5.36
N TYR A 145 8.41 10.34 5.52
CA TYR A 145 8.28 9.35 4.44
C TYR A 145 7.52 9.92 3.24
N LEU A 146 6.40 10.60 3.48
CA LEU A 146 5.59 11.22 2.42
C LEU A 146 6.32 12.35 1.71
N GLU A 147 7.13 13.13 2.41
CA GLU A 147 7.97 14.19 1.83
C GLU A 147 9.03 13.60 0.89
N ALA A 148 9.66 12.50 1.29
CA ALA A 148 10.57 11.75 0.41
C ALA A 148 9.81 11.10 -0.77
N PHE A 149 8.64 10.51 -0.51
CA PHE A 149 7.85 9.80 -1.51
C PHE A 149 7.24 10.71 -2.58
N TYR A 150 6.78 11.92 -2.21
CA TYR A 150 6.22 12.90 -3.13
C TYR A 150 7.16 14.09 -3.37
N TYR A 151 8.47 13.86 -3.26
CA TYR A 151 9.49 14.86 -3.56
C TYR A 151 9.16 15.61 -4.88
N PRO A 152 9.13 16.96 -4.89
CA PRO A 152 9.64 17.88 -3.87
C PRO A 152 8.57 18.48 -2.94
N LEU A 153 7.36 17.90 -2.86
CA LEU A 153 6.28 18.52 -2.11
C LEU A 153 6.63 18.60 -0.62
N LEU A 154 6.38 19.77 -0.03
CA LEU A 154 6.50 19.96 1.41
C LEU A 154 5.35 19.25 2.12
N VAL A 155 5.67 18.60 3.24
CA VAL A 155 4.66 18.02 4.14
C VAL A 155 4.59 18.86 5.41
N LYS A 156 3.40 19.38 5.74
CA LYS A 156 3.16 20.15 6.96
C LYS A 156 2.16 19.45 7.86
N THR A 157 2.31 19.60 9.16
CA THR A 157 1.25 19.24 10.10
C THR A 157 0.16 20.31 10.08
N LEU A 158 -1.11 19.89 10.05
CA LEU A 158 -2.23 20.82 10.22
C LEU A 158 -2.13 21.49 11.61
N PRO A 159 -2.16 22.84 11.71
CA PRO A 159 -1.93 23.54 12.97
C PRO A 159 -3.12 23.48 13.94
N GLN A 160 -4.33 23.21 13.45
CA GLN A 160 -5.53 23.12 14.28
C GLN A 160 -5.49 21.91 15.22
N ASP A 161 -6.01 22.09 16.43
CA ASP A 161 -6.26 20.99 17.36
C ASP A 161 -7.37 20.08 16.82
N VAL A 162 -7.16 18.78 17.00
CA VAL A 162 -8.06 17.72 16.52
C VAL A 162 -8.40 16.80 17.68
N SER A 163 -9.70 16.58 17.91
CA SER A 163 -10.17 15.73 19.02
C SER A 163 -11.51 15.09 18.74
N PHE A 164 -11.69 13.86 19.22
CA PHE A 164 -13.01 13.26 19.39
C PHE A 164 -13.69 13.80 20.66
N VAL A 165 -14.94 14.23 20.50
CA VAL A 165 -15.78 14.83 21.55
C VAL A 165 -17.14 14.14 21.59
N SER A 166 -17.91 14.37 22.67
CA SER A 166 -19.30 13.91 22.72
C SER A 166 -20.14 14.64 21.67
N TRP A 167 -20.92 13.90 20.88
CA TRP A 167 -21.88 14.48 19.94
C TRP A 167 -23.19 14.91 20.64
N GLU A 168 -23.57 14.22 21.71
CA GLU A 168 -24.78 14.56 22.47
C GLU A 168 -24.57 15.89 23.20
N THR A 169 -25.29 16.93 22.75
CA THR A 169 -25.38 18.20 23.47
C THR A 169 -25.99 17.96 24.84
N THR A 170 -25.45 18.63 25.86
CA THR A 170 -25.83 18.55 27.29
C THR A 170 -27.34 18.65 27.59
N GLU A 171 -28.18 19.08 26.65
CA GLU A 171 -29.63 19.13 26.80
C GLU A 171 -30.35 17.77 26.66
N GLN A 172 -29.74 16.79 25.98
CA GLN A 172 -30.32 15.45 25.79
C GLN A 172 -29.90 14.46 26.90
N ALA A 173 -28.88 14.80 27.69
CA ALA A 173 -28.41 14.03 28.83
C ALA A 173 -29.24 14.29 30.09
N LYS A 174 -30.58 14.16 30.03
CA LYS A 174 -31.36 14.00 31.26
C LYS A 174 -31.16 12.58 31.78
N PRO A 175 -30.68 12.38 33.03
CA PRO A 175 -30.46 11.04 33.55
C PRO A 175 -31.80 10.32 33.69
N GLN A 176 -32.06 9.34 32.82
CA GLN A 176 -33.14 8.38 33.05
C GLN A 176 -32.75 7.52 34.25
N LYS A 177 -33.22 7.91 35.44
CA LYS A 177 -33.16 7.09 36.66
C LYS A 177 -33.77 5.71 36.34
N GLY A 178 -32.95 4.65 36.39
CA GLY A 178 -33.45 3.27 36.53
C GLY A 178 -33.03 2.23 35.50
N ARG A 179 -32.16 2.50 34.51
CA ARG A 179 -31.73 1.47 33.55
C ARG A 179 -30.42 0.78 33.96
N LYS A 180 -30.54 -0.41 34.59
CA LYS A 180 -29.45 -1.38 34.81
C LYS A 180 -29.08 -2.15 33.52
N LYS A 181 -28.95 -1.48 32.37
CA LYS A 181 -28.37 -2.10 31.17
C LYS A 181 -26.99 -1.49 30.95
N PRO A 182 -25.97 -2.28 30.56
CA PRO A 182 -24.72 -1.69 30.10
C PRO A 182 -25.05 -0.66 29.03
N ALA A 183 -24.47 0.53 29.13
CA ALA A 183 -24.71 1.59 28.16
C ALA A 183 -24.38 1.03 26.77
N SER A 184 -25.38 0.99 25.88
CA SER A 184 -25.14 0.66 24.49
C SER A 184 -24.10 1.61 23.92
N MET A 185 -23.20 1.12 23.08
CA MET A 185 -22.27 1.97 22.34
C MET A 185 -23.02 3.17 21.75
N PRO A 186 -22.53 4.41 21.93
CA PRO A 186 -23.14 5.57 21.30
C PRO A 186 -23.18 5.42 19.78
N ALA A 187 -24.27 5.83 19.15
CA ALA A 187 -24.40 5.80 17.69
C ALA A 187 -23.51 6.85 17.00
N TYR A 188 -23.10 7.90 17.74
CA TYR A 188 -22.34 9.01 17.21
C TYR A 188 -21.28 9.51 18.19
N VAL A 189 -20.15 9.93 17.64
CA VAL A 189 -19.15 10.79 18.29
C VAL A 189 -18.93 12.04 17.44
N GLY A 190 -18.37 13.10 18.00
CA GLY A 190 -18.01 14.31 17.24
C GLY A 190 -16.52 14.32 16.91
N LEU A 191 -16.15 14.61 15.67
CA LEU A 191 -14.78 14.98 15.30
C LEU A 191 -14.68 16.50 15.30
N LYS A 192 -13.98 17.07 16.29
CA LYS A 192 -13.68 18.49 16.35
C LYS A 192 -12.35 18.78 15.67
N ILE A 193 -12.35 19.72 14.72
CA ILE A 193 -11.13 20.27 14.11
C ILE A 193 -11.26 21.80 14.11
N GLY A 194 -10.37 22.47 14.85
CA GLY A 194 -10.51 23.91 15.09
C GLY A 194 -11.86 24.23 15.75
N ASP A 195 -12.66 25.08 15.11
CA ASP A 195 -13.98 25.49 15.62
C ASP A 195 -15.15 24.63 15.11
N GLY A 196 -14.90 23.76 14.12
CA GLY A 196 -15.91 22.88 13.53
C GLY A 196 -16.03 21.56 14.27
N VAL A 197 -17.25 21.00 14.34
CA VAL A 197 -17.50 19.64 14.83
C VAL A 197 -18.33 18.88 13.80
N THR A 198 -17.80 17.76 13.31
CA THR A 198 -18.47 16.86 12.37
C THR A 198 -19.02 15.65 13.11
N ARG A 199 -20.27 15.26 12.83
CA ARG A 199 -20.86 14.05 13.41
C ARG A 199 -20.27 12.82 12.72
N ILE A 200 -19.71 11.91 13.52
CA ILE A 200 -19.14 10.64 13.06
C ILE A 200 -20.01 9.51 13.56
N ARG A 201 -20.54 8.69 12.65
CA ARG A 201 -21.22 7.43 12.99
C ARG A 201 -20.23 6.44 13.59
N SER A 202 -20.69 5.72 14.60
CA SER A 202 -19.94 4.62 15.19
C SER A 202 -20.80 3.36 15.27
N ARG A 203 -20.14 2.20 15.11
CA ARG A 203 -20.78 0.89 15.22
C ARG A 203 -19.87 -0.12 15.94
N PRO A 204 -20.43 -1.19 16.52
CA PRO A 204 -19.64 -2.34 16.94
C PRO A 204 -18.86 -2.93 15.77
N CYS A 205 -17.62 -3.34 16.02
CA CYS A 205 -16.81 -4.01 15.01
C CYS A 205 -17.44 -5.39 14.68
N PRO A 206 -17.84 -5.68 13.42
CA PRO A 206 -18.56 -6.90 13.08
C PRO A 206 -17.84 -8.19 13.47
N ASP A 207 -16.51 -8.19 13.34
CA ASP A 207 -15.63 -9.33 13.64
C ASP A 207 -15.17 -9.40 15.12
N GLY A 208 -15.53 -8.40 15.94
CA GLY A 208 -15.13 -8.32 17.35
C GLY A 208 -13.62 -8.10 17.61
N VAL A 209 -12.83 -7.77 16.58
CA VAL A 209 -11.39 -7.51 16.73
C VAL A 209 -11.13 -6.21 17.50
N PHE A 210 -11.96 -5.20 17.30
CA PHE A 210 -11.93 -3.93 18.03
C PHE A 210 -13.23 -3.67 18.78
N GLY A 211 -13.18 -2.79 19.78
CA GLY A 211 -14.37 -2.41 20.56
C GLY A 211 -15.43 -1.64 19.75
N GLY A 212 -15.03 -0.99 18.66
CA GLY A 212 -15.92 -0.23 17.76
C GLY A 212 -15.19 0.31 16.55
N GLN A 213 -15.97 0.71 15.54
CA GLN A 213 -15.52 1.32 14.29
C GLN A 213 -16.10 2.72 14.12
N LEU A 214 -15.39 3.57 13.39
CA LEU A 214 -15.83 4.91 13.00
C LEU A 214 -16.11 4.97 11.50
N ASN A 215 -17.17 5.67 11.10
CA ASN A 215 -17.48 5.78 9.68
C ASN A 215 -16.47 6.69 8.97
N LEU A 216 -15.87 6.15 7.92
CA LEU A 216 -14.82 6.78 7.14
C LEU A 216 -15.34 7.99 6.35
N ASN A 217 -16.53 7.89 5.76
CA ASN A 217 -17.11 8.96 4.94
C ASN A 217 -17.38 10.21 5.79
N ASP A 218 -17.84 10.03 7.02
CA ASP A 218 -18.05 11.14 7.96
C ASP A 218 -16.72 11.83 8.36
N LEU A 219 -15.62 11.06 8.46
CA LEU A 219 -14.28 11.59 8.74
C LEU A 219 -13.73 12.37 7.54
N LEU A 220 -13.95 11.88 6.32
CA LEU A 220 -13.62 12.57 5.07
C LEU A 220 -14.31 13.93 4.99
N ASP A 221 -15.60 13.99 5.31
CA ASP A 221 -16.35 15.25 5.36
C ASP A 221 -15.69 16.22 6.35
N GLY A 222 -15.33 15.76 7.55
CA GLY A 222 -14.65 16.60 8.53
C GLY A 222 -13.31 17.15 8.04
N ALA A 223 -12.49 16.32 7.39
CA ALA A 223 -11.19 16.73 6.84
C ALA A 223 -11.34 17.69 5.64
N LEU A 224 -12.39 17.53 4.83
CA LEU A 224 -12.67 18.39 3.68
C LEU A 224 -12.92 19.85 4.09
N HIS A 225 -13.61 20.08 5.21
CA HIS A 225 -13.94 21.42 5.71
C HIS A 225 -12.71 22.23 6.15
N VAL A 226 -11.59 21.56 6.42
CA VAL A 226 -10.36 22.18 6.97
C VAL A 226 -9.19 22.17 5.98
N LEU A 227 -9.42 21.75 4.74
CA LEU A 227 -8.41 21.71 3.68
C LEU A 227 -7.82 23.12 3.41
N PRO A 228 -6.53 23.36 3.71
CA PRO A 228 -5.94 24.69 3.52
C PRO A 228 -5.90 25.14 2.05
N ALA A 229 -5.88 26.45 1.82
CA ALA A 229 -5.90 27.01 0.47
C ALA A 229 -4.62 26.70 -0.34
N ASP A 230 -3.45 26.63 0.31
CA ASP A 230 -2.16 26.26 -0.29
C ASP A 230 -1.93 24.74 -0.35
N ALA A 231 -2.86 23.96 0.23
CA ALA A 231 -2.75 22.52 0.23
C ALA A 231 -2.93 21.99 -1.20
N TYR A 232 -2.02 21.12 -1.61
CA TYR A 232 -2.27 20.17 -2.68
C TYR A 232 -3.27 19.12 -2.22
N ALA A 233 -3.01 18.48 -1.06
CA ALA A 233 -3.88 17.47 -0.47
C ALA A 233 -3.81 17.52 1.07
N ILE A 234 -4.80 16.92 1.74
CA ILE A 234 -4.82 16.69 3.18
C ILE A 234 -5.04 15.21 3.50
N LEU A 235 -4.25 14.67 4.42
CA LEU A 235 -4.33 13.31 4.94
C LEU A 235 -4.69 13.36 6.42
N LEU A 236 -5.78 12.73 6.84
CA LEU A 236 -6.09 12.53 8.26
C LEU A 236 -5.74 11.09 8.68
N LEU A 237 -4.85 10.98 9.67
CA LEU A 237 -4.51 9.72 10.31
C LEU A 237 -5.47 9.44 11.48
N VAL A 238 -5.89 8.18 11.62
CA VAL A 238 -6.76 7.73 12.72
C VAL A 238 -6.25 6.39 13.26
N ASP A 239 -6.33 6.17 14.57
CA ASP A 239 -5.90 4.90 15.20
C ASP A 239 -7.06 3.92 15.47
N HIS A 240 -8.27 4.31 15.06
CA HIS A 240 -9.50 3.54 15.25
C HIS A 240 -9.84 2.81 13.96
N ASP A 241 -10.48 1.66 14.10
CA ASP A 241 -10.96 0.89 12.95
C ASP A 241 -12.07 1.61 12.20
N LEU A 242 -12.11 1.46 10.87
CA LEU A 242 -12.97 2.24 9.99
C LEU A 242 -13.89 1.35 9.14
N TYR A 243 -14.99 1.92 8.66
CA TYR A 243 -15.90 1.32 7.68
C TYR A 243 -16.53 2.40 6.79
N GLU A 244 -16.98 2.09 5.58
CA GLU A 244 -17.68 3.04 4.71
C GLU A 244 -19.19 2.84 4.74
N ASP A 245 -19.66 1.60 4.61
CA ASP A 245 -21.07 1.20 4.59
C ASP A 245 -21.36 -0.10 5.38
N ASP A 246 -22.61 -0.54 5.35
CA ASP A 246 -23.10 -1.65 6.16
C ASP A 246 -22.61 -3.03 5.67
N GLU A 247 -22.12 -3.14 4.44
CA GLU A 247 -21.60 -4.38 3.86
C GLU A 247 -20.09 -4.55 4.08
N ASP A 248 -19.37 -3.46 4.39
CA ASP A 248 -17.94 -3.53 4.70
C ASP A 248 -17.68 -4.27 6.01
N ASP A 249 -16.65 -5.14 6.03
CA ASP A 249 -16.06 -5.61 7.27
C ASP A 249 -15.24 -4.49 7.94
N PHE A 250 -14.32 -3.86 7.18
CA PHE A 250 -13.50 -2.72 7.57
C PHE A 250 -12.82 -2.06 6.37
N CYS A 251 -12.24 -0.87 6.55
CA CYS A 251 -11.38 -0.21 5.57
C CYS A 251 -10.09 0.33 6.24
N CYS A 252 -8.94 0.17 5.57
CA CYS A 252 -7.67 0.70 6.07
C CYS A 252 -7.42 2.16 5.66
N GLY A 253 -8.09 2.62 4.61
CA GLY A 253 -7.92 3.95 4.06
C GLY A 253 -8.88 4.20 2.92
N ARG A 254 -9.04 5.48 2.57
CA ARG A 254 -9.81 5.91 1.41
C ARG A 254 -9.44 7.34 1.06
N ALA A 255 -9.52 7.65 -0.23
CA ALA A 255 -9.33 8.98 -0.76
C ALA A 255 -10.50 9.43 -1.63
N TYR A 256 -10.90 10.69 -1.48
CA TYR A 256 -11.72 11.39 -2.46
C TYR A 256 -10.78 12.20 -3.34
N GLY A 257 -10.22 11.54 -4.36
CA GLY A 257 -9.12 12.05 -5.18
C GLY A 257 -9.38 13.44 -5.75
N GLY A 258 -10.55 13.67 -6.35
CA GLY A 258 -10.93 14.99 -6.89
C GLY A 258 -11.04 16.09 -5.81
N SER A 259 -11.40 15.71 -4.58
CA SER A 259 -11.48 16.63 -3.44
C SER A 259 -10.15 16.82 -2.72
N ARG A 260 -9.14 15.99 -3.02
CA ARG A 260 -7.77 16.05 -2.49
C ARG A 260 -7.71 15.80 -0.97
N VAL A 261 -8.56 14.90 -0.49
CA VAL A 261 -8.67 14.50 0.90
C VAL A 261 -8.54 12.98 0.97
N CYS A 262 -7.78 12.48 1.94
CA CYS A 262 -7.75 11.07 2.26
C CYS A 262 -7.68 10.81 3.77
N ILE A 263 -8.17 9.64 4.17
CA ILE A 263 -8.13 9.11 5.53
C ILE A 263 -7.35 7.82 5.50
N VAL A 264 -6.48 7.60 6.49
CA VAL A 264 -5.82 6.30 6.70
C VAL A 264 -5.93 5.92 8.17
N SER A 265 -6.31 4.66 8.40
CA SER A 265 -6.28 4.04 9.71
C SER A 265 -5.04 3.18 9.92
N SER A 266 -4.48 3.25 11.13
CA SER A 266 -3.40 2.38 11.56
C SER A 266 -3.90 1.05 12.16
N SER A 267 -5.17 0.94 12.56
CA SER A 267 -5.70 -0.13 13.41
C SER A 267 -5.45 -1.54 12.86
N ARG A 268 -5.83 -1.79 11.61
CA ARG A 268 -5.78 -3.09 10.93
C ARG A 268 -4.38 -3.53 10.54
N TYR A 269 -3.40 -2.66 10.74
CA TYR A 269 -1.98 -2.97 10.54
C TYR A 269 -1.24 -3.29 11.84
N HIS A 270 -1.92 -3.25 12.99
CA HIS A 270 -1.33 -3.56 14.29
C HIS A 270 -0.73 -4.99 14.31
N PRO A 271 0.54 -5.21 14.68
CA PRO A 271 1.20 -6.52 14.63
C PRO A 271 0.53 -7.65 15.42
N ALA A 272 -0.24 -7.32 16.46
CA ALA A 272 -1.08 -8.29 17.18
C ALA A 272 -2.15 -8.98 16.32
N LEU A 273 -2.39 -8.50 15.10
CA LEU A 273 -3.33 -9.09 14.15
C LEU A 273 -2.70 -10.18 13.28
N ASP A 274 -1.38 -10.32 13.29
CA ASP A 274 -0.67 -11.21 12.36
C ASP A 274 -0.97 -12.70 12.60
N THR A 275 -1.38 -13.05 13.82
CA THR A 275 -1.73 -14.42 14.22
C THR A 275 -3.20 -14.76 14.05
N LEU A 276 -4.03 -13.86 13.53
CA LEU A 276 -5.44 -14.13 13.27
C LEU A 276 -5.60 -14.89 11.96
N ASP A 277 -6.06 -16.13 12.06
CA ASP A 277 -6.45 -16.99 10.92
C ASP A 277 -7.57 -16.38 10.04
N TYR A 278 -8.16 -15.25 10.47
CA TYR A 278 -9.17 -14.52 9.73
C TYR A 278 -8.64 -13.92 8.42
N TYR A 279 -7.34 -13.56 8.33
CA TYR A 279 -6.77 -12.90 7.15
C TYR A 279 -6.35 -13.87 6.04
N ILE A 280 -5.77 -15.02 6.43
CA ILE A 280 -5.41 -16.17 5.59
C ILE A 280 -5.51 -17.40 6.51
N ASP A 281 -5.92 -18.58 6.00
CA ASP A 281 -5.80 -19.85 6.72
C ASP A 281 -4.32 -20.06 7.17
N GLY A 282 -4.02 -19.79 8.44
CA GLY A 282 -2.66 -19.78 9.01
C GLY A 282 -2.04 -18.41 9.33
N GLY A 283 -2.76 -17.29 9.17
CA GLY A 283 -2.32 -15.93 9.53
C GLY A 283 -1.48 -15.21 8.47
N ILE A 284 -0.92 -14.04 8.83
CA ILE A 284 -0.06 -13.25 7.93
C ILE A 284 1.31 -13.92 7.77
N ASP A 285 1.69 -14.24 6.53
CA ASP A 285 3.03 -14.76 6.22
C ASP A 285 4.07 -13.64 6.19
N LEU A 286 4.62 -13.33 7.37
CA LEU A 286 5.66 -12.31 7.54
C LEU A 286 6.94 -12.61 6.77
N ALA A 287 7.23 -13.87 6.45
CA ALA A 287 8.43 -14.25 5.70
C ALA A 287 8.32 -13.91 4.21
N HIS A 288 7.09 -13.79 3.69
CA HIS A 288 6.80 -13.51 2.29
C HIS A 288 6.04 -12.18 2.08
N MET A 289 6.25 -11.21 2.97
CA MET A 289 5.96 -9.80 2.67
C MET A 289 6.89 -9.28 1.57
N TRP A 290 6.54 -8.16 0.91
CA TRP A 290 7.44 -7.56 -0.07
C TRP A 290 8.84 -7.30 0.53
N PRO A 291 9.94 -7.62 -0.17
CA PRO A 291 10.06 -8.13 -1.55
C PRO A 291 9.95 -9.66 -1.70
N ALA A 292 9.92 -10.42 -0.61
CA ALA A 292 9.82 -11.89 -0.61
C ALA A 292 8.46 -12.44 -1.05
N SER A 293 7.44 -11.59 -1.20
CA SER A 293 6.15 -11.93 -1.81
C SER A 293 6.28 -12.50 -3.23
N HIS A 294 7.35 -12.15 -3.94
CA HIS A 294 7.68 -12.71 -5.25
C HIS A 294 8.45 -14.03 -5.19
N CYS A 295 8.62 -14.67 -4.02
CA CYS A 295 9.24 -15.99 -3.97
C CYS A 295 8.36 -17.02 -4.72
N GLN A 296 8.94 -17.70 -5.71
CA GLN A 296 8.19 -18.64 -6.54
C GLN A 296 7.56 -19.78 -5.72
N SER A 297 8.28 -20.37 -4.77
CA SER A 297 7.73 -21.46 -3.96
C SER A 297 6.57 -21.02 -3.06
N PHE A 298 6.58 -19.76 -2.61
CA PHE A 298 5.45 -19.17 -1.89
C PHE A 298 4.25 -19.00 -2.81
N VAL A 299 4.44 -18.35 -3.97
CA VAL A 299 3.38 -18.13 -4.96
C VAL A 299 2.73 -19.46 -5.39
N GLU A 300 3.54 -20.47 -5.70
CA GLU A 300 3.06 -21.81 -6.06
C GLU A 300 2.34 -22.50 -4.89
N GLY A 301 2.82 -22.30 -3.66
CA GLY A 301 2.19 -22.80 -2.44
C GLY A 301 0.78 -22.25 -2.29
N VAL A 302 0.62 -20.92 -2.38
CA VAL A 302 -0.68 -20.25 -2.31
C VAL A 302 -1.60 -20.73 -3.43
N CYS A 303 -1.13 -20.77 -4.68
CA CYS A 303 -1.93 -21.26 -5.80
C CYS A 303 -2.39 -22.72 -5.61
N SER A 304 -1.57 -23.57 -5.00
CA SER A 304 -1.89 -25.00 -4.79
C SER A 304 -2.98 -25.22 -3.75
N LEU A 305 -3.16 -24.31 -2.80
CA LEU A 305 -4.17 -24.44 -1.75
C LEU A 305 -5.59 -24.19 -2.29
N HIS A 306 -5.72 -23.40 -3.36
CA HIS A 306 -6.99 -23.05 -3.99
C HIS A 306 -7.40 -23.98 -5.15
N GLU A 307 -6.62 -25.03 -5.44
CA GLU A 307 -7.01 -26.05 -6.41
C GLU A 307 -8.11 -26.98 -5.84
N PRO A 308 -9.12 -27.38 -6.65
CA PRO A 308 -10.09 -28.39 -6.22
C PRO A 308 -9.37 -29.68 -5.84
N ARG A 309 -9.49 -30.12 -4.58
CA ARG A 309 -8.95 -31.41 -4.16
C ARG A 309 -9.56 -32.51 -5.05
N PRO A 310 -8.77 -33.35 -5.73
CA PRO A 310 -9.34 -34.44 -6.52
C PRO A 310 -10.17 -35.36 -5.63
N PRO A 311 -11.30 -35.91 -6.12
CA PRO A 311 -12.13 -36.81 -5.34
C PRO A 311 -11.30 -37.98 -4.85
N THR A 312 -11.43 -38.28 -3.55
CA THR A 312 -10.67 -39.29 -2.80
C THR A 312 -10.84 -40.69 -3.40
N LYS A 313 -10.05 -41.02 -4.44
CA LYS A 313 -9.85 -42.42 -4.82
C LYS A 313 -8.96 -43.06 -3.75
N LYS A 314 -9.49 -44.11 -3.12
CA LYS A 314 -8.81 -44.96 -2.12
C LYS A 314 -7.33 -45.15 -2.48
N ARG A 315 -6.44 -44.76 -1.56
CA ARG A 315 -4.98 -44.85 -1.67
C ARG A 315 -4.56 -46.30 -2.01
N LYS A 316 -4.07 -46.53 -3.23
CA LYS A 316 -3.06 -47.57 -3.49
C LYS A 316 -1.69 -46.93 -3.28
N ARG A 317 -0.90 -47.48 -2.35
CA ARG A 317 0.51 -47.10 -2.12
C ARG A 317 1.32 -47.42 -3.38
N THR A 318 1.52 -46.41 -4.22
CA THR A 318 2.66 -46.36 -5.14
C THR A 318 3.31 -45.00 -4.99
N GLN A 319 4.50 -44.99 -4.37
CA GLN A 319 5.37 -43.82 -4.33
C GLN A 319 5.80 -43.49 -5.76
N LYS A 320 5.08 -42.58 -6.41
CA LYS A 320 5.61 -41.84 -7.55
C LYS A 320 5.59 -40.37 -7.14
N LYS A 321 6.79 -39.80 -6.95
CA LYS A 321 6.98 -38.35 -6.81
C LYS A 321 6.26 -37.68 -7.99
N PRO A 322 5.34 -36.73 -7.76
CA PRO A 322 4.88 -35.89 -8.86
C PRO A 322 6.10 -35.09 -9.34
N LYS A 323 6.47 -35.27 -10.61
CA LYS A 323 7.35 -34.32 -11.30
C LYS A 323 6.48 -33.10 -11.62
N PRO A 324 6.88 -31.87 -11.25
CA PRO A 324 6.20 -30.69 -11.74
C PRO A 324 6.31 -30.68 -13.27
N LYS A 325 5.18 -30.52 -13.95
CA LYS A 325 5.08 -30.38 -15.40
C LYS A 325 4.46 -29.01 -15.72
N VAL A 326 5.18 -27.92 -15.46
CA VAL A 326 5.10 -26.64 -16.19
C VAL A 326 6.45 -25.94 -15.98
N SER A 327 6.95 -25.26 -17.02
CA SER A 327 8.19 -24.50 -17.04
C SER A 327 8.23 -23.47 -15.91
N ALA A 328 9.30 -23.47 -15.12
CA ALA A 328 9.65 -22.30 -14.32
C ALA A 328 9.74 -21.08 -15.25
N ASP A 329 9.53 -19.87 -14.74
CA ASP A 329 10.06 -18.69 -15.42
C ASP A 329 11.59 -18.90 -15.43
N ASP A 330 12.11 -19.42 -16.55
CA ASP A 330 13.53 -19.73 -16.67
C ASP A 330 14.30 -18.43 -16.46
N VAL A 331 15.08 -18.35 -15.37
CA VAL A 331 15.98 -17.22 -15.15
C VAL A 331 16.81 -17.07 -16.42
N PRO A 332 16.80 -15.89 -17.08
CA PRO A 332 17.53 -15.72 -18.33
C PRO A 332 18.98 -16.17 -18.17
N ALA A 333 19.47 -16.97 -19.12
CA ALA A 333 20.81 -17.55 -19.03
C ALA A 333 21.87 -16.44 -18.85
N GLY A 334 22.62 -16.49 -17.75
CA GLY A 334 23.64 -15.50 -17.42
C GLY A 334 23.15 -14.31 -16.58
N LEU A 335 21.86 -14.21 -16.25
CA LEU A 335 21.36 -13.18 -15.33
C LEU A 335 21.71 -13.54 -13.88
N ASP A 336 22.59 -12.75 -13.27
CA ASP A 336 22.75 -12.77 -11.82
C ASP A 336 21.56 -12.04 -11.18
N VAL A 337 20.54 -12.78 -10.74
CA VAL A 337 19.37 -12.24 -10.02
C VAL A 337 19.81 -11.38 -8.85
N SER A 338 20.93 -11.71 -8.21
CA SER A 338 21.43 -10.95 -7.08
C SER A 338 21.84 -9.52 -7.48
N SER A 339 22.29 -9.31 -8.71
CA SER A 339 22.66 -7.99 -9.23
C SER A 339 21.45 -7.09 -9.55
N THR A 340 20.24 -7.66 -9.68
CA THR A 340 19.00 -6.95 -10.02
C THR A 340 18.43 -6.15 -8.84
N PRO A 341 17.58 -5.13 -9.07
CA PRO A 341 16.91 -4.40 -8.00
C PRO A 341 16.08 -5.29 -7.07
N MET A 342 15.27 -6.22 -7.59
CA MET A 342 14.49 -7.15 -6.75
C MET A 342 15.37 -8.12 -5.96
N GLY A 343 16.43 -8.65 -6.57
CA GLY A 343 17.36 -9.52 -5.86
C GLY A 343 18.16 -8.78 -4.78
N ALA A 344 18.55 -7.53 -5.02
CA ALA A 344 19.18 -6.68 -4.01
C ALA A 344 18.24 -6.39 -2.84
N ALA A 345 16.96 -6.11 -3.13
CA ALA A 345 15.93 -5.93 -2.11
C ALA A 345 15.80 -7.16 -1.22
N LEU A 346 15.69 -8.36 -1.80
CA LEU A 346 15.59 -9.62 -1.05
C LEU A 346 16.76 -9.85 -0.11
N ARG A 347 18.00 -9.59 -0.56
CA ARG A 347 19.20 -9.81 0.27
C ARG A 347 19.32 -8.84 1.44
N ALA A 348 18.73 -7.66 1.33
CA ALA A 348 18.78 -6.65 2.39
C ALA A 348 17.82 -6.97 3.54
N VAL A 349 16.74 -7.72 3.27
CA VAL A 349 15.71 -8.05 4.27
C VAL A 349 16.28 -9.02 5.30
N GLN A 350 16.18 -8.64 6.57
CA GLN A 350 16.50 -9.52 7.70
C GLN A 350 15.21 -10.11 8.29
N PRO A 351 15.29 -11.29 8.93
CA PRO A 351 14.18 -11.83 9.70
C PRO A 351 13.72 -10.85 10.77
N LEU A 352 12.40 -10.67 10.90
CA LEU A 352 11.80 -9.86 11.96
C LEU A 352 12.18 -10.42 13.34
N SER A 353 12.56 -9.53 14.27
CA SER A 353 12.69 -9.88 15.68
C SER A 353 11.47 -9.41 16.49
N ASP A 354 11.20 -10.04 17.62
CA ASP A 354 10.08 -9.67 18.51
C ASP A 354 10.35 -8.41 19.36
N SER A 355 11.32 -7.56 19.00
CA SER A 355 11.61 -6.34 19.74
C SER A 355 10.48 -5.30 19.55
N ALA A 356 10.26 -4.44 20.55
CA ALA A 356 9.24 -3.40 20.43
C ALA A 356 9.55 -2.41 19.29
N GLN A 357 10.83 -2.14 19.05
CA GLN A 357 11.29 -1.29 17.94
C GLN A 357 10.97 -1.92 16.59
N GLU A 358 11.26 -3.21 16.42
CA GLU A 358 10.94 -3.94 15.17
C GLU A 358 9.44 -4.00 14.92
N LEU A 359 8.63 -4.28 15.95
CA LEU A 359 7.18 -4.33 15.82
C LEU A 359 6.59 -2.95 15.48
N HIS A 360 7.11 -1.87 16.09
CA HIS A 360 6.72 -0.50 15.74
C HIS A 360 7.10 -0.17 14.30
N GLY A 361 8.32 -0.52 13.87
CA GLY A 361 8.78 -0.32 12.52
C GLY A 361 8.00 -1.14 11.48
N LEU A 362 7.63 -2.38 11.82
CA LEU A 362 6.74 -3.21 11.01
C LEU A 362 5.38 -2.52 10.85
N TRP A 363 4.76 -2.08 11.95
CA TRP A 363 3.47 -1.38 11.91
C TRP A 363 3.56 -0.11 11.05
N PHE A 364 4.59 0.70 11.26
CA PHE A 364 4.83 1.90 10.46
C PHE A 364 5.02 1.58 8.97
N SER A 365 5.79 0.55 8.62
CA SER A 365 6.02 0.18 7.22
C SER A 365 4.71 -0.15 6.47
N ARG A 366 3.72 -0.70 7.18
CA ARG A 366 2.41 -1.01 6.63
C ARG A 366 1.63 0.26 6.35
N VAL A 367 1.51 1.12 7.36
CA VAL A 367 0.85 2.41 7.24
C VAL A 367 1.52 3.29 6.18
N ALA A 368 2.85 3.27 6.08
CA ALA A 368 3.63 4.02 5.09
C ALA A 368 3.20 3.70 3.64
N ARG A 369 2.95 2.43 3.31
CA ARG A 369 2.42 2.05 2.00
C ARG A 369 1.03 2.61 1.78
N THR A 370 0.11 2.39 2.72
CA THR A 370 -1.29 2.86 2.62
C THR A 370 -1.39 4.37 2.50
N VAL A 371 -0.64 5.15 3.29
CA VAL A 371 -0.66 6.62 3.16
C VAL A 371 -0.14 7.08 1.80
N SER A 372 0.80 6.35 1.20
CA SER A 372 1.29 6.63 -0.16
C SER A 372 0.30 6.19 -1.24
N HIS A 373 -0.47 5.13 -0.99
CA HIS A 373 -1.54 4.71 -1.87
C HIS A 373 -2.66 5.76 -1.89
N GLU A 374 -3.19 6.13 -0.72
CA GLU A 374 -4.31 7.05 -0.60
C GLU A 374 -3.97 8.47 -1.05
N LEU A 375 -2.75 8.96 -0.76
CA LEU A 375 -2.31 10.22 -1.35
C LEU A 375 -2.12 10.11 -2.86
N GLY A 376 -1.79 8.94 -3.40
CA GLY A 376 -1.72 8.68 -4.83
C GLY A 376 -3.07 8.93 -5.51
N HIS A 377 -4.16 8.52 -4.87
CA HIS A 377 -5.50 8.87 -5.32
C HIS A 377 -5.79 10.37 -5.29
N CYS A 378 -5.19 11.17 -4.39
CA CYS A 378 -5.26 12.64 -4.44
C CYS A 378 -4.53 13.24 -5.67
N PHE A 379 -3.57 12.52 -6.24
CA PHE A 379 -3.03 12.77 -7.58
C PHE A 379 -3.92 12.27 -8.71
N CYS A 380 -5.14 11.81 -8.42
CA CYS A 380 -6.06 11.16 -9.35
C CYS A 380 -5.47 9.88 -9.99
N LEU A 381 -4.50 9.23 -9.36
CA LEU A 381 -4.08 7.89 -9.77
C LEU A 381 -5.24 6.93 -9.45
N GLY A 382 -5.67 6.12 -10.42
CA GLY A 382 -6.54 4.96 -10.16
C GLY A 382 -5.73 3.75 -9.71
N HIS A 383 -6.39 2.62 -9.46
CA HIS A 383 -5.68 1.38 -9.21
C HIS A 383 -4.81 0.97 -10.41
N CYS A 384 -3.64 0.41 -10.13
CA CYS A 384 -2.65 0.04 -11.14
C CYS A 384 -2.64 -1.46 -11.40
N ALA A 385 -2.76 -1.85 -12.67
CA ALA A 385 -2.67 -3.24 -13.12
C ALA A 385 -1.48 -3.53 -14.05
N TYR A 386 -0.60 -2.54 -14.29
CA TYR A 386 0.48 -2.65 -15.29
C TYR A 386 1.68 -3.48 -14.80
N TYR A 387 2.04 -3.28 -13.55
CA TYR A 387 3.19 -3.85 -12.85
C TYR A 387 2.83 -4.00 -11.37
N ALA A 388 3.62 -4.74 -10.61
CA ALA A 388 3.62 -4.61 -9.16
C ALA A 388 3.81 -3.13 -8.79
N CYS A 389 2.93 -2.58 -7.95
CA CYS A 389 2.89 -1.15 -7.67
C CYS A 389 2.20 -0.89 -6.33
N VAL A 390 2.64 0.13 -5.60
CA VAL A 390 1.94 0.61 -4.39
C VAL A 390 0.52 1.11 -4.69
N MET A 391 0.20 1.41 -5.95
CA MET A 391 -1.13 1.81 -6.39
C MET A 391 -2.01 0.62 -6.82
N GLN A 392 -1.62 -0.62 -6.59
CA GLN A 392 -2.52 -1.76 -6.81
C GLN A 392 -3.64 -1.72 -5.76
N GLY A 393 -4.88 -1.95 -6.15
CA GLY A 393 -5.96 -2.12 -5.19
C GLY A 393 -5.79 -3.42 -4.40
N THR A 394 -6.42 -3.50 -3.23
CA THR A 394 -6.30 -4.61 -2.29
C THR A 394 -7.66 -5.04 -1.75
N THR A 395 -7.90 -6.33 -1.61
CA THR A 395 -9.07 -6.87 -0.88
C THR A 395 -8.76 -7.22 0.56
N SER A 396 -7.48 -7.32 0.92
CA SER A 396 -7.06 -7.76 2.25
C SER A 396 -5.74 -7.12 2.68
N VAL A 397 -5.51 -7.09 4.00
CA VAL A 397 -4.22 -6.70 4.57
C VAL A 397 -3.10 -7.58 4.01
N ALA A 398 -3.33 -8.89 3.85
CA ALA A 398 -2.32 -9.80 3.32
C ALA A 398 -1.91 -9.46 1.88
N GLU A 399 -2.87 -9.08 1.02
CA GLU A 399 -2.56 -8.58 -0.32
C GLU A 399 -1.74 -7.28 -0.25
N ASP A 400 -2.13 -6.32 0.58
CA ASP A 400 -1.39 -5.06 0.78
C ASP A 400 0.07 -5.30 1.20
N LEU A 401 0.32 -6.24 2.11
CA LEU A 401 1.67 -6.55 2.59
C LEU A 401 2.58 -7.17 1.50
N ARG A 402 2.00 -7.71 0.42
CA ARG A 402 2.75 -8.26 -0.72
C ARG A 402 3.15 -7.20 -1.74
N GLN A 403 2.50 -6.03 -1.72
CA GLN A 403 2.73 -4.97 -2.68
C GLN A 403 4.03 -4.19 -2.41
N PRO A 404 4.70 -3.70 -3.47
CA PRO A 404 5.92 -2.93 -3.31
C PRO A 404 5.66 -1.52 -2.75
N PRO A 405 6.62 -0.91 -2.04
CA PRO A 405 6.55 0.48 -1.58
C PRO A 405 6.92 1.51 -2.66
N TYR A 406 6.91 1.13 -3.95
CA TYR A 406 7.29 2.01 -5.06
C TYR A 406 6.13 2.25 -6.04
N LEU A 407 6.22 3.36 -6.76
CA LEU A 407 5.43 3.59 -7.97
C LEU A 407 6.09 2.83 -9.12
N CYS A 408 5.30 2.05 -9.85
CA CYS A 408 5.76 1.45 -11.10
C CYS A 408 6.00 2.52 -12.18
N PRO A 409 6.64 2.17 -13.31
CA PRO A 409 7.00 3.14 -14.36
C PRO A 409 5.82 3.97 -14.88
N VAL A 410 4.63 3.36 -15.00
CA VAL A 410 3.41 4.06 -15.45
C VAL A 410 2.92 5.09 -14.41
N CYS A 411 2.85 4.70 -13.13
CA CYS A 411 2.39 5.61 -12.08
C CYS A 411 3.45 6.69 -11.77
N LEU A 412 4.74 6.34 -11.85
CA LEU A 412 5.83 7.29 -11.68
C LEU A 412 5.83 8.33 -12.80
N ALA A 413 5.55 7.95 -14.05
CA ALA A 413 5.43 8.90 -15.16
C ALA A 413 4.40 10.00 -14.89
N LYS A 414 3.23 9.61 -14.37
CA LYS A 414 2.15 10.54 -14.00
C LYS A 414 2.59 11.47 -12.87
N VAL A 415 3.17 10.92 -11.80
CA VAL A 415 3.65 11.73 -10.66
C VAL A 415 4.79 12.66 -11.06
N ALA A 416 5.75 12.18 -11.86
CA ALA A 416 6.83 12.98 -12.41
C ALA A 416 6.27 14.15 -13.25
N HIS A 417 5.33 13.87 -14.14
CA HIS A 417 4.67 14.91 -14.93
C HIS A 417 3.95 15.95 -14.06
N ALA A 418 3.32 15.54 -12.96
CA ALA A 418 2.66 16.46 -12.04
C ALA A 418 3.65 17.37 -11.29
N LEU A 419 4.85 16.87 -10.99
CA LEU A 419 5.78 17.51 -10.04
C LEU A 419 6.96 18.23 -10.69
N MET A 420 7.37 17.83 -11.89
CA MET A 420 8.51 18.44 -12.59
C MET A 420 8.33 19.95 -12.85
N GLY A 421 7.10 20.44 -12.99
CA GLY A 421 6.81 21.85 -13.23
C GLY A 421 6.97 22.76 -12.00
N ILE A 422 7.20 22.19 -10.81
CA ILE A 422 7.34 22.94 -9.56
C ILE A 422 8.68 22.73 -8.84
N THR A 423 9.54 21.82 -9.33
CA THR A 423 10.88 21.59 -8.79
C THR A 423 11.81 22.76 -9.16
N PRO A 424 12.38 23.51 -8.20
CA PRO A 424 13.14 24.71 -8.50
C PRO A 424 14.49 24.48 -9.22
N ASN A 425 15.03 23.26 -9.27
CA ASN A 425 16.40 23.00 -9.75
C ASN A 425 16.59 21.56 -10.31
N THR A 426 15.52 20.89 -10.74
CA THR A 426 15.68 19.61 -11.43
C THR A 426 16.12 19.86 -12.86
N GLY A 427 17.15 19.15 -13.33
CA GLY A 427 17.41 19.07 -14.75
C GLY A 427 16.13 18.69 -15.49
N ASP A 428 15.90 19.26 -16.68
CA ASP A 428 14.61 19.27 -17.40
C ASP A 428 14.09 17.87 -17.83
N THR A 429 14.63 16.78 -17.30
CA THR A 429 14.32 15.41 -17.67
C THR A 429 13.63 14.64 -16.55
N GLU A 430 12.69 13.78 -16.94
CA GLU A 430 12.01 12.84 -16.03
C GLU A 430 13.03 11.94 -15.30
N GLN A 431 14.16 11.63 -15.94
CA GLN A 431 15.22 10.80 -15.36
C GLN A 431 15.95 11.50 -14.21
N ALA A 432 16.29 12.78 -14.38
CA ALA A 432 16.90 13.57 -13.31
C ALA A 432 15.94 13.68 -12.11
N TYR A 433 14.66 13.93 -12.37
CA TYR A 433 13.62 13.93 -11.33
C TYR A 433 13.53 12.59 -10.59
N ALA A 434 13.45 11.48 -11.33
CA ALA A 434 13.37 10.14 -10.74
C ALA A 434 14.57 9.82 -9.85
N VAL A 435 15.79 10.17 -10.28
CA VAL A 435 17.00 9.98 -9.48
C VAL A 435 16.94 10.78 -8.18
N GLN A 436 16.57 12.06 -8.22
CA GLN A 436 16.47 12.89 -7.01
C GLN A 436 15.41 12.39 -6.03
N ARG A 437 14.23 12.02 -6.54
CA ARG A 437 13.18 11.39 -5.73
C ARG A 437 13.67 10.10 -5.08
N TYR A 438 14.36 9.24 -5.83
CA TYR A 438 14.90 8.00 -5.28
C TYR A 438 16.00 8.25 -4.24
N GLN A 439 16.83 9.27 -4.42
CA GLN A 439 17.82 9.68 -3.41
C GLN A 439 17.15 10.14 -2.11
N ALA A 440 16.10 10.96 -2.19
CA ALA A 440 15.33 11.38 -1.00
C ALA A 440 14.72 10.18 -0.26
N LEU A 441 14.14 9.23 -1.00
CA LEU A 441 13.62 7.98 -0.42
C LEU A 441 14.72 7.10 0.19
N MET A 442 15.90 7.01 -0.43
CA MET A 442 17.04 6.28 0.12
C MET A 442 17.48 6.90 1.45
N GLU A 443 17.61 8.22 1.51
CA GLU A 443 17.98 8.94 2.74
C GLU A 443 16.98 8.65 3.87
N PHE A 444 15.68 8.65 3.58
CA PHE A 444 14.67 8.23 4.55
C PHE A 444 14.87 6.78 5.00
N CYS A 445 14.95 5.84 4.04
CA CYS A 445 15.05 4.40 4.34
C CYS A 445 16.33 4.04 5.10
N GLN A 446 17.41 4.83 4.97
CA GLN A 446 18.65 4.65 5.71
C GLN A 446 18.44 4.68 7.23
N GLY A 447 17.46 5.44 7.73
CA GLY A 447 17.08 5.47 9.15
C GLY A 447 16.28 4.24 9.62
N TRP A 448 15.78 3.44 8.67
CA TRP A 448 14.83 2.35 8.91
C TRP A 448 15.32 0.98 8.42
N LEU A 449 16.62 0.82 8.18
CA LEU A 449 17.21 -0.45 7.68
C LEU A 449 17.01 -1.67 8.58
N HIS A 450 16.59 -1.46 9.84
CA HIS A 450 16.22 -2.54 10.74
C HIS A 450 14.87 -3.18 10.33
N VAL A 451 13.99 -2.43 9.68
CA VAL A 451 12.69 -2.89 9.19
C VAL A 451 12.81 -3.47 7.78
N GLY A 452 12.38 -4.72 7.62
CA GLY A 452 12.55 -5.49 6.37
C GLY A 452 12.11 -4.76 5.09
N MET A 453 10.92 -4.14 5.07
CA MET A 453 10.43 -3.41 3.90
C MET A 453 11.35 -2.23 3.53
N PHE A 454 11.77 -1.41 4.51
CA PHE A 454 12.60 -0.24 4.24
C PHE A 454 14.04 -0.64 3.88
N ALA A 455 14.58 -1.71 4.48
CA ALA A 455 15.87 -2.28 4.11
C ALA A 455 15.86 -2.77 2.65
N GLY A 456 14.83 -3.55 2.28
CA GLY A 456 14.63 -4.00 0.91
C GLY A 456 14.45 -2.85 -0.07
N PHE A 457 13.67 -1.83 0.32
CA PHE A 457 13.41 -0.67 -0.53
C PHE A 457 14.67 0.18 -0.73
N HIS A 458 15.45 0.42 0.31
CA HIS A 458 16.74 1.09 0.21
C HIS A 458 17.67 0.41 -0.81
N ALA A 459 17.82 -0.91 -0.72
CA ALA A 459 18.67 -1.67 -1.64
C ALA A 459 18.13 -1.66 -3.08
N TRP A 460 16.80 -1.75 -3.26
CA TRP A 460 16.17 -1.62 -4.56
C TRP A 460 16.44 -0.23 -5.18
N LEU A 461 16.24 0.83 -4.40
CA LEU A 461 16.46 2.22 -4.83
C LEU A 461 17.93 2.46 -5.20
N GLN A 462 18.87 1.96 -4.39
CA GLN A 462 20.30 2.09 -4.66
C GLN A 462 20.66 1.49 -6.04
N LYS A 463 20.11 0.32 -6.37
CA LYS A 463 20.30 -0.30 -7.68
C LYS A 463 19.64 0.50 -8.80
N ARG A 464 18.43 1.02 -8.59
CA ARG A 464 17.76 1.88 -9.58
C ARG A 464 18.54 3.15 -9.87
N VAL A 465 19.05 3.83 -8.86
CA VAL A 465 19.87 5.04 -9.02
C VAL A 465 21.14 4.72 -9.81
N GLN A 466 21.82 3.60 -9.50
CA GLN A 466 22.99 3.15 -10.27
C GLN A 466 22.66 2.94 -11.75
N MET A 467 21.56 2.23 -12.06
CA MET A 467 21.12 1.99 -13.44
C MET A 467 20.78 3.30 -14.17
N LEU A 468 20.04 4.20 -13.52
CA LEU A 468 19.64 5.49 -14.10
C LEU A 468 20.82 6.46 -14.25
N SER A 469 21.88 6.32 -13.46
CA SER A 469 23.06 7.20 -13.53
C SER A 469 24.12 6.70 -14.51
N ALA A 470 24.15 5.39 -14.80
CA ALA A 470 25.10 4.78 -15.73
C ALA A 470 24.66 4.84 -17.20
N GLY A 471 23.37 5.03 -17.48
CA GLY A 471 22.83 5.12 -18.84
C GLY A 471 23.17 6.46 -19.53
N ALA A 472 24.01 6.41 -20.56
CA ALA A 472 24.25 7.53 -21.47
C ALA A 472 23.12 7.59 -22.54
N SER A 473 22.30 8.64 -22.52
CA SER A 473 21.47 9.11 -23.64
C SER A 473 20.49 8.11 -24.31
N ALA A 474 19.21 8.12 -23.92
CA ALA A 474 18.02 8.45 -24.77
C ALA A 474 16.70 7.81 -24.26
N SER A 475 15.61 8.58 -24.40
CA SER A 475 14.18 8.21 -24.25
C SER A 475 13.65 7.68 -22.90
N SER A 476 13.35 8.61 -21.98
CA SER A 476 12.49 8.45 -20.79
C SER A 476 12.98 7.45 -19.72
N PRO A 477 12.97 7.79 -18.42
CA PRO A 477 13.35 6.87 -17.31
C PRO A 477 12.45 5.63 -17.18
N ILE A 478 11.40 5.57 -18.00
CA ILE A 478 10.44 4.49 -18.15
C ILE A 478 11.01 3.40 -19.08
N CYS A 479 12.02 3.69 -19.91
CA CYS A 479 12.68 2.72 -20.77
C CYS A 479 14.20 2.92 -20.61
N LEU A 480 14.91 1.97 -20.00
CA LEU A 480 16.37 1.95 -20.05
C LEU A 480 16.79 0.73 -20.86
N ASP A 481 17.56 0.97 -21.92
CA ASP A 481 18.12 -0.03 -22.84
C ASP A 481 18.75 -1.24 -22.15
#